data_AF-R9L258-F1
#
_entry.id   AF-R9L258-F1
#
_cell.length_a   1.000
_cell.length_b   1.000
_cell.length_c   1.000
_cell.angle_alpha   90.00
_cell.angle_beta   90.00
_cell.angle_gamma   90.00
#
_symmetry.space_group_name_H-M   'P 1'
#
loop_
_entity.id
_entity.type
_entity.pdbx_description
1 polymer ?
#
loop_
_entity_poly.entity_id
_entity_poly.type
_entity_poly.pdbx_seq_one_letter_code
_entity_poly.pdbx_strand_id
1 'polypeptide(L)'
;MEKAGDVAAKLDGMRLAAAAKCVRDGIAETLTCTRFPMRHWRRIRTNNAIERLNREIRRRTRVVGTFPDGKSALMLVTARLKYVADSEWGSRRYLDVSLLGE
;
A
#
# COMPACT_ATOMS: atom_id res chain seq x y z
N MET A 1 -4.99 15.42 16.57
CA MET A 1 -6.10 14.45 16.66
C MET A 1 -7.45 15.09 16.35
N GLU A 2 -7.68 16.35 16.75
CA GLU A 2 -8.89 17.13 16.42
C GLU A 2 -9.33 17.00 14.95
N LYS A 3 -8.42 17.24 13.99
CA LYS A 3 -8.73 17.13 12.56
C LYS A 3 -9.28 15.77 12.12
N ALA A 4 -8.78 14.68 12.72
CA ALA A 4 -9.27 13.33 12.42
C ALA A 4 -10.69 13.13 12.97
N GLY A 5 -11.00 13.72 14.13
CA GLY A 5 -12.34 13.80 14.69
C GLY A 5 -13.31 14.53 13.77
N ASP A 6 -12.93 15.70 13.27
CA ASP A 6 -13.77 16.48 12.33
C ASP A 6 -14.08 15.70 11.05
N VAL A 7 -13.07 15.01 10.50
CA VAL A 7 -13.22 14.18 9.31
C VAL A 7 -14.14 13.00 9.59
N ALA A 8 -13.99 12.33 10.72
CA ALA A 8 -14.86 11.22 11.11
C ALA A 8 -16.31 11.68 11.32
N ALA A 9 -16.53 12.82 11.99
CA ALA A 9 -17.86 13.40 12.18
C ALA A 9 -18.53 13.77 10.85
N LYS A 10 -17.75 14.34 9.91
CA LYS A 10 -18.23 14.62 8.55
C LYS A 10 -18.63 13.34 7.82
N LEU A 11 -17.82 12.27 7.92
CA LEU A 11 -18.12 10.97 7.31
C LEU A 11 -19.39 10.34 7.90
N ASP A 12 -19.62 10.47 9.21
CA ASP A 12 -20.86 10.01 9.85
C ASP A 12 -22.08 10.82 9.39
N GLY A 13 -21.95 12.14 9.24
CA GLY A 13 -22.99 12.99 8.65
C GLY A 13 -23.34 12.60 7.21
N MET A 14 -22.37 12.05 6.47
CA MET A 14 -22.57 11.48 5.13
C MET A 14 -23.09 10.04 5.15
N ARG A 15 -23.39 9.48 6.33
CA ARG A 15 -23.80 8.07 6.54
C ARG A 15 -22.74 7.04 6.12
N LEU A 16 -21.47 7.41 6.13
CA LEU A 16 -20.33 6.55 5.80
C LEU A 16 -19.66 5.99 7.06
N ALA A 17 -20.44 5.28 7.89
CA ALA A 17 -20.00 4.80 9.20
C ALA A 17 -18.72 3.95 9.17
N ALA A 18 -18.57 3.09 8.15
CA ALA A 18 -17.37 2.26 7.98
C ALA A 18 -16.11 3.11 7.69
N ALA A 19 -16.25 4.17 6.89
CA ALA A 19 -15.14 5.08 6.61
C ALA A 19 -14.77 5.91 7.84
N ALA A 20 -15.78 6.40 8.58
CA ALA A 20 -15.57 7.12 9.84
C ALA A 20 -14.84 6.25 10.86
N LYS A 21 -15.24 4.99 11.02
CA LYS A 21 -14.55 4.00 11.85
C LYS A 21 -13.10 3.81 11.40
N CYS A 22 -12.86 3.60 10.10
CA CYS A 22 -11.51 3.44 9.56
C CYS A 22 -10.59 4.63 9.90
N VAL A 23 -11.10 5.86 9.82
CA VAL A 23 -10.34 7.06 10.21
C VAL A 23 -10.02 7.09 11.70
N ARG A 24 -10.99 6.75 12.56
CA ARG A 24 -10.79 6.72 14.02
C ARG A 24 -9.75 5.68 14.43
N ASP A 25 -9.88 4.48 13.89
CA ASP A 25 -9.05 3.34 14.27
C ASP A 25 -7.64 3.47 13.66
N GLY A 26 -7.52 3.98 12.43
CA GLY A 26 -6.28 3.98 11.64
C GLY A 26 -5.46 5.27 11.65
N ILE A 27 -5.84 6.28 12.45
CA ILE A 27 -5.17 7.59 12.45
C ILE A 27 -3.71 7.49 12.91
N ALA A 28 -3.44 6.66 13.91
CA ALA A 28 -2.09 6.51 14.47
C ALA A 28 -1.13 5.92 13.42
N GLU A 29 -1.58 4.89 12.71
CA GLU A 29 -0.86 4.24 11.62
C GLU A 29 -0.66 5.21 10.46
N THR A 30 -1.69 5.96 10.09
CA THR A 30 -1.63 6.95 9.00
C THR A 30 -0.55 8.01 9.25
N LEU A 31 -0.42 8.45 10.51
CA LEU A 31 0.59 9.45 10.90
C LEU A 31 1.99 8.86 11.04
N THR A 32 2.20 7.55 10.95
CA THR A 32 3.53 6.94 11.08
C THR A 32 4.52 7.48 10.04
N CYS A 33 4.05 7.90 8.86
CA CYS A 33 4.90 8.53 7.85
C CYS A 33 5.56 9.84 8.32
N THR A 34 4.98 10.55 9.28
CA THR A 34 5.52 11.81 9.79
C THR A 34 6.74 11.63 10.70
N ARG A 35 7.02 10.39 11.13
CA ARG A 35 8.24 10.03 11.88
C ARG A 35 9.50 10.05 11.01
N PHE A 36 9.35 10.09 9.70
CA PHE A 36 10.45 10.13 8.74
C PHE A 36 10.70 11.57 8.26
N PRO A 37 11.85 11.86 7.62
CA PRO A 37 12.08 13.15 6.98
C PRO A 37 10.97 13.52 5.99
N MET A 38 10.59 14.80 5.93
CA MET A 38 9.52 15.28 5.04
C MET A 38 9.72 14.89 3.57
N ARG A 39 10.98 14.80 3.11
CA ARG A 39 11.34 14.35 1.75
C ARG A 39 10.85 12.92 1.45
N HIS A 40 10.66 12.09 2.47
CA HIS A 40 10.22 10.69 2.35
C HIS A 40 8.70 10.51 2.44
N TRP A 41 7.97 11.47 3.03
CA TRP A 41 6.55 11.31 3.34
C TRP A 41 5.72 10.89 2.15
N ARG A 42 5.92 11.54 0.98
CA ARG A 42 5.15 11.23 -0.23
C ARG A 42 5.34 9.77 -0.65
N ARG A 43 6.57 9.25 -0.58
CA ARG A 43 6.89 7.89 -1.01
C ARG A 43 6.35 6.84 -0.03
N ILE A 44 6.42 7.12 1.27
CA ILE A 44 5.91 6.23 2.33
C ILE A 44 4.38 6.21 2.35
N ARG A 45 3.73 7.37 2.20
CA ARG A 45 2.26 7.50 2.27
C ARG A 45 1.54 6.87 1.09
N THR A 46 2.13 6.86 -0.11
CA THR A 46 1.46 6.35 -1.31
C THR A 46 1.63 4.84 -1.45
N ASN A 47 0.54 4.15 -1.82
CA ASN A 47 0.53 2.72 -2.12
C ASN A 47 0.74 2.42 -3.63
N ASN A 48 1.08 3.41 -4.46
CA ASN A 48 1.17 3.31 -5.93
C ASN A 48 1.97 2.09 -6.43
N ALA A 49 3.10 1.80 -5.76
CA ALA A 49 3.95 0.64 -6.05
C ALA A 49 3.18 -0.69 -5.88
N ILE A 50 2.54 -0.85 -4.72
CA ILE A 50 1.75 -2.04 -4.37
C ILE A 50 0.52 -2.15 -5.27
N GLU A 51 -0.16 -1.04 -5.57
CA GLU A 51 -1.30 -1.05 -6.48
C GLU A 51 -0.91 -1.45 -7.91
N ARG A 52 0.24 -0.96 -8.41
CA ARG A 52 0.78 -1.36 -9.71
C ARG A 52 1.08 -2.86 -9.74
N LEU A 53 1.69 -3.40 -8.68
CA LEU A 53 1.99 -4.82 -8.55
C LEU A 53 0.71 -5.66 -8.52
N ASN A 54 -0.24 -5.29 -7.67
CA ASN A 54 -1.52 -5.99 -7.52
C ASN A 54 -2.33 -5.96 -8.81
N ARG A 55 -2.32 -4.84 -9.55
CA ARG A 55 -2.97 -4.74 -10.86
C ARG A 55 -2.37 -5.73 -11.86
N GLU A 56 -1.05 -5.87 -11.89
CA GLU A 56 -0.37 -6.82 -12.77
C GLU A 56 -0.62 -8.27 -12.36
N ILE A 57 -0.62 -8.57 -11.06
CA ILE A 57 -0.99 -9.90 -10.55
C ILE A 57 -2.42 -10.24 -10.99
N ARG A 58 -3.39 -9.35 -10.74
CA ARG A 58 -4.79 -9.54 -11.15
C ARG A 58 -4.94 -9.72 -12.65
N ARG A 59 -4.18 -8.96 -13.45
CA ARG A 59 -4.19 -9.09 -14.92
C ARG A 59 -3.73 -10.47 -15.37
N ARG A 60 -2.64 -11.00 -14.77
CA ARG A 60 -2.08 -12.31 -15.12
C ARG A 60 -2.94 -13.47 -14.62
N THR A 61 -3.49 -13.38 -13.41
CA THR A 61 -4.39 -14.42 -12.89
C THR A 61 -5.71 -14.46 -13.64
N ARG A 62 -6.24 -13.31 -14.08
CA ARG A 62 -7.47 -13.25 -14.88
C ARG A 62 -7.39 -14.02 -16.21
N VAL A 63 -6.21 -14.05 -16.85
CA VAL A 63 -6.03 -14.77 -18.12
C VAL A 63 -6.10 -16.29 -17.92
N VAL A 64 -5.68 -16.80 -16.76
CA VAL A 64 -5.73 -18.23 -16.44
C VAL A 64 -7.17 -18.71 -16.22
N GLY A 65 -8.05 -17.84 -15.71
CA GLY A 65 -9.46 -18.15 -15.45
C GLY A 65 -9.63 -19.03 -14.21
N THR A 66 -9.26 -20.31 -14.31
CA THR A 66 -9.36 -21.30 -13.24
C THR A 66 -8.02 -22.01 -13.05
N PHE A 67 -7.51 -21.99 -11.82
CA PHE A 67 -6.29 -22.72 -11.48
C PHE A 67 -6.62 -24.16 -11.08
N PRO A 68 -5.77 -25.15 -11.41
CA PRO A 68 -5.97 -26.54 -11.00
C PRO A 68 -5.88 -26.72 -9.48
N ASP A 69 -5.10 -25.88 -8.78
CA ASP A 69 -4.97 -25.87 -7.33
C ASP A 69 -4.41 -24.52 -6.82
N GLY A 70 -4.42 -24.31 -5.51
CA GLY A 70 -3.92 -23.09 -4.88
C GLY A 70 -2.40 -22.88 -4.96
N LYS A 71 -1.59 -23.95 -5.04
CA LYS A 71 -0.14 -23.85 -5.23
C LYS A 71 0.17 -23.32 -6.63
N SER A 72 -0.57 -23.75 -7.65
CA SER A 72 -0.42 -23.27 -9.02
C SER A 72 -0.67 -21.76 -9.14
N ALA A 73 -1.70 -21.25 -8.45
CA ALA A 73 -1.94 -19.81 -8.34
C ALA A 73 -0.81 -19.08 -7.60
N LEU A 74 -0.36 -19.64 -6.48
CA LEU A 74 0.75 -19.09 -5.71
C LEU A 74 2.04 -19.03 -6.53
N MET A 75 2.37 -20.07 -7.31
CA MET A 75 3.57 -20.09 -8.16
C MET A 75 3.57 -18.94 -9.15
N LEU A 76 2.44 -18.66 -9.82
CA LEU A 76 2.35 -17.56 -10.78
C LEU A 76 2.56 -16.20 -10.11
N VAL A 77 1.95 -16.00 -8.94
CA VAL A 77 2.14 -14.77 -8.15
C VAL A 77 3.60 -14.62 -7.74
N THR A 78 4.20 -15.67 -7.17
CA THR A 78 5.59 -15.67 -6.72
C THR A 78 6.57 -15.46 -7.87
N ALA A 79 6.34 -16.07 -9.03
CA ALA A 79 7.14 -15.84 -10.23
C ALA A 79 7.09 -14.36 -10.65
N ARG A 80 5.93 -13.71 -10.52
CA ARG A 80 5.81 -12.28 -10.80
C ARG A 80 6.55 -11.42 -9.76
N LEU A 81 6.47 -11.77 -8.48
CA LEU A 81 7.19 -11.09 -7.40
C LEU A 81 8.71 -11.21 -7.60
N LYS A 82 9.20 -12.41 -7.91
CA LYS A 82 10.61 -12.66 -8.21
C LYS A 82 11.10 -11.82 -9.38
N TYR A 83 10.37 -11.81 -10.49
CA TYR A 83 10.71 -10.97 -11.65
C TYR A 83 10.83 -9.48 -11.26
N VAL A 84 9.92 -8.98 -10.42
CA VAL A 84 9.95 -7.59 -9.96
C VAL A 84 11.19 -7.31 -9.11
N ALA A 85 11.52 -8.23 -8.18
CA ALA A 85 12.71 -8.12 -7.35
C ALA A 85 14.01 -8.14 -8.17
N ASP A 86 14.06 -8.97 -9.21
CA ASP A 86 15.23 -9.11 -10.10
C ASP A 86 15.31 -7.99 -11.17
N SER A 87 14.26 -7.18 -11.33
CA SER A 87 14.22 -6.09 -12.30
C SER A 87 14.85 -4.80 -11.77
N GLU A 88 15.02 -3.81 -12.64
CA GLU A 88 15.43 -2.44 -12.26
C GLU A 88 14.55 -1.84 -11.15
N TRP A 89 13.30 -2.30 -11.04
CA TRP A 89 12.43 -1.86 -9.97
C TRP A 89 12.94 -2.28 -8.57
N GLY A 90 13.47 -3.50 -8.45
CA GLY A 90 14.01 -4.01 -7.19
C GLY A 90 15.34 -3.38 -6.80
N SER A 91 16.13 -2.91 -7.76
CA SER A 91 17.43 -2.27 -7.50
C SER A 91 17.33 -0.76 -7.19
N ARG A 92 16.20 -0.11 -7.51
CA ARG A 92 16.00 1.33 -7.27
C ARG A 92 15.90 1.67 -5.79
N ARG A 93 16.70 2.65 -5.35
CA ARG A 93 16.62 3.23 -4.01
C ARG A 93 15.59 4.38 -3.98
N TYR A 94 14.46 4.13 -3.33
CA TYR A 94 13.35 5.08 -3.22
C TYR A 94 13.38 5.91 -1.95
N LEU A 95 14.26 5.65 -1.00
CA LEU A 95 14.44 6.49 0.19
C LEU A 95 15.92 6.81 0.31
N ASP A 96 16.21 8.06 0.67
CA ASP A 96 17.57 8.49 0.92
C ASP A 96 17.94 8.16 2.36
N VAL A 97 18.70 7.09 2.53
CA VAL A 97 19.08 6.59 3.86
C VAL A 97 19.96 7.58 4.62
N SER A 98 20.64 8.51 3.95
CA SER A 98 21.46 9.54 4.61
C SER A 98 20.63 10.56 5.40
N LEU A 99 19.33 10.65 5.11
CA LEU A 99 18.40 11.54 5.81
C LEU A 99 17.78 10.88 7.05
N LEU A 100 17.99 9.57 7.25
CA LEU A 100 17.55 8.89 8.46
C LEU A 100 18.61 9.16 9.55
N GLY A 101 18.18 9.70 10.69
CA GLY A 101 19.06 9.78 11.86
C GLY A 101 19.45 8.37 12.32
N GLU A 102 20.59 8.25 13.01
CA GLU A 102 21.00 7.00 13.68
C GLU A 102 19.93 6.49 14.65
#